data_AF-A0A4R7LQC1-F1
#
_entry.id   AF-A0A4R7LQC1-F1
#
_cell.length_a   1.000
_cell.length_b   1.000
_cell.length_c   1.000
_cell.angle_alpha   90.00
_cell.angle_beta   90.00
_cell.angle_gamma   90.00
#
_symmetry.space_group_name_H-M   'P 1'
#
loop_
_entity.id
_entity.type
_entity.pdbx_description
1 polymer ?
#
loop_
_entity_poly.entity_id
_entity_poly.type
_entity_poly.pdbx_seq_one_letter_code
_entity_poly.pdbx_strand_id
1 'polypeptide(L)'
;MHRLYARDIAGNPSVFANFLQSLARVELPVVVHCSAGKDRTGWAIAILLTILGVPETAILEDYVQSSLPENQYLIRDSAGSVAPIDRHLRTVITPLLEARQGYLEAAWHSVEHAWGSRHSYLEDGLGITPALTNKLKARLLV
;
A
#
# COMPACT_ATOMS: atom_id res chain seq x y z
N MET A 1 11.47 -13.58 4.55
CA MET A 1 11.15 -12.19 4.93
C MET A 1 9.79 -11.72 4.40
N HIS A 2 9.44 -11.94 3.13
CA HIS A 2 8.22 -11.39 2.51
C HIS A 2 6.91 -11.85 3.18
N ARG A 3 6.87 -13.10 3.69
CA ARG A 3 5.68 -13.68 4.34
C ARG A 3 5.31 -13.03 5.68
N LEU A 4 6.28 -12.63 6.49
CA LEU A 4 5.99 -11.95 7.77
C LEU A 4 5.42 -10.55 7.51
N TYR A 5 6.07 -9.83 6.59
CA TYR A 5 5.66 -8.51 6.13
C TYR A 5 4.24 -8.49 5.53
N ALA A 6 3.93 -9.45 4.65
CA ALA A 6 2.62 -9.58 4.04
C ALA A 6 1.51 -9.95 5.05
N ARG A 7 1.83 -10.81 6.03
CA ARG A 7 0.88 -11.21 7.07
C ARG A 7 0.53 -10.06 8.00
N ASP A 8 1.50 -9.22 8.37
CA ASP A 8 1.27 -8.11 9.29
C ASP A 8 0.46 -6.98 8.64
N ILE A 9 0.65 -6.74 7.34
CA ILE A 9 -0.09 -5.71 6.59
C ILE A 9 -1.51 -6.19 6.25
N ALA A 10 -1.67 -7.43 5.75
CA ALA A 10 -3.00 -7.96 5.40
C ALA A 10 -3.80 -8.41 6.63
N GLY A 11 -3.15 -8.64 7.76
CA GLY A 11 -3.75 -9.22 8.97
C GLY A 11 -4.62 -8.28 9.81
N ASN A 12 -4.68 -6.98 9.48
CA ASN A 12 -5.54 -6.02 10.18
C ASN A 12 -6.44 -5.24 9.22
N PRO A 13 -7.52 -5.86 8.71
CA PRO A 13 -8.43 -5.24 7.75
C PRO A 13 -9.12 -3.97 8.30
N SER A 14 -9.34 -3.90 9.61
CA SER A 14 -10.11 -2.80 10.24
C SER A 14 -9.49 -1.42 9.98
N VAL A 15 -8.16 -1.31 9.95
CA VAL A 15 -7.46 -0.05 9.68
C VAL A 15 -7.72 0.41 8.24
N PHE A 16 -7.69 -0.50 7.28
CA PHE A 16 -7.93 -0.18 5.86
C PHE A 16 -9.41 0.08 5.58
N ALA A 17 -10.32 -0.63 6.25
CA ALA A 17 -11.76 -0.34 6.21
C ALA A 17 -12.04 1.10 6.70
N ASN A 18 -11.47 1.48 7.84
CA ASN A 18 -11.61 2.83 8.40
C ASN A 18 -11.02 3.91 7.48
N PHE A 19 -9.87 3.61 6.86
CA PHE A 19 -9.28 4.49 5.84
C PHE A 19 -10.26 4.74 4.68
N LEU A 20 -10.82 3.70 4.08
CA LEU A 20 -11.74 3.82 2.93
C LEU A 20 -13.05 4.53 3.31
N GLN A 21 -13.59 4.23 4.49
CA GLN A 21 -14.77 4.92 5.04
C GLN A 21 -14.51 6.40 5.29
N SER A 22 -13.32 6.75 5.79
CA SER A 22 -12.92 8.14 6.01
C SER A 22 -12.76 8.88 4.68
N LEU A 23 -12.10 8.26 3.70
CA LEU A 23 -11.89 8.83 2.38
C LEU A 23 -13.21 9.17 1.66
N ALA A 24 -14.26 8.38 1.91
CA ALA A 24 -15.59 8.64 1.39
C ALA A 24 -16.30 9.85 2.04
N ARG A 25 -15.74 10.47 3.09
CA ARG A 25 -16.38 11.52 3.89
C ARG A 25 -15.57 12.80 4.03
N VAL A 26 -14.25 12.71 4.16
CA VAL A 26 -13.35 13.87 4.33
C VAL A 26 -13.42 14.86 3.16
N GLU A 27 -12.93 16.08 3.32
CA GLU A 27 -12.77 17.02 2.20
C GLU A 27 -11.50 16.70 1.40
N LEU A 28 -11.50 16.99 0.10
CA LEU A 28 -10.34 16.80 -0.79
C LEU A 28 -9.64 18.15 -1.03
N PRO A 29 -8.31 18.18 -1.26
CA PRO A 29 -7.40 17.04 -1.43
C PRO A 29 -6.97 16.38 -0.11
N VAL A 30 -6.52 15.13 -0.18
CA VAL A 30 -6.00 14.37 0.97
C VAL A 30 -4.59 13.86 0.72
N VAL A 31 -3.81 13.75 1.80
CA VAL A 31 -2.50 13.08 1.81
C VAL A 31 -2.61 11.85 2.69
N VAL A 32 -2.20 10.69 2.16
CA VAL A 32 -2.15 9.42 2.90
C VAL A 32 -0.69 9.07 3.10
N HIS A 33 -0.27 8.87 4.35
CA HIS A 33 1.11 8.53 4.65
C HIS A 33 1.21 7.51 5.80
N CYS A 34 2.39 6.92 5.91
CA CYS A 34 2.83 6.17 7.07
C CYS A 34 4.20 6.71 7.48
N SER A 35 5.10 5.88 8.03
CA SER A 35 6.45 6.33 8.38
C SER A 35 7.32 6.52 7.12
N ALA A 36 7.34 5.53 6.23
CA ALA A 36 8.13 5.56 4.99
C ALA A 36 7.31 5.93 3.75
N GLY A 37 5.99 5.98 3.85
CA GLY A 37 5.09 6.12 2.68
C GLY A 37 5.00 4.88 1.78
N LYS A 38 5.66 3.77 2.16
CA LYS A 38 5.86 2.59 1.32
C LYS A 38 4.88 1.45 1.61
N ASP A 39 4.86 1.01 2.86
CA ASP A 39 4.33 -0.31 3.20
C ASP A 39 2.83 -0.28 3.45
N ARG A 40 2.41 0.31 4.58
CA ARG A 40 0.99 0.51 4.92
C ARG A 40 0.30 1.46 3.95
N THR A 41 1.01 2.49 3.49
CA THR A 41 0.50 3.43 2.48
C THR A 41 0.33 2.73 1.14
N GLY A 42 1.37 2.05 0.63
CA GLY A 42 1.27 1.34 -0.65
C GLY A 42 0.17 0.28 -0.65
N TRP A 43 -0.02 -0.44 0.46
CA TRP A 43 -1.14 -1.38 0.58
C TRP A 43 -2.52 -0.70 0.59
N ALA A 44 -2.67 0.38 1.36
CA ALA A 44 -3.92 1.15 1.40
C ALA A 44 -4.29 1.71 0.01
N ILE A 45 -3.30 2.25 -0.70
CA ILE A 45 -3.48 2.77 -2.07
C ILE A 45 -3.76 1.64 -3.06
N ALA A 46 -3.05 0.51 -2.99
CA ALA A 46 -3.31 -0.63 -3.87
C ALA A 46 -4.73 -1.18 -3.72
N ILE A 47 -5.26 -1.27 -2.50
CA ILE A 47 -6.66 -1.62 -2.24
C ILE A 47 -7.60 -0.59 -2.86
N LEU A 48 -7.37 0.70 -2.62
CA LEU A 48 -8.21 1.77 -3.15
C LEU A 48 -8.27 1.72 -4.68
N LEU A 49 -7.12 1.64 -5.35
CA LEU A 49 -7.04 1.57 -6.81
C LEU A 49 -7.74 0.31 -7.36
N THR A 50 -7.64 -0.82 -6.64
CA THR A 50 -8.37 -2.05 -6.97
C THR A 50 -9.89 -1.82 -6.93
N ILE A 51 -10.40 -1.17 -5.87
CA ILE A 51 -11.84 -0.83 -5.73
C ILE A 51 -12.31 0.13 -6.82
N LEU A 52 -11.45 1.08 -7.22
CA LEU A 52 -11.72 2.02 -8.31
C LEU A 52 -11.70 1.34 -9.69
N GLY A 53 -11.21 0.10 -9.80
CA GLY A 53 -11.16 -0.67 -11.04
C GLY A 53 -9.94 -0.36 -11.91
N VAL A 54 -8.87 0.15 -11.30
CA VAL A 54 -7.59 0.41 -12.00
C VAL A 54 -6.92 -0.92 -12.35
N PRO A 55 -6.32 -1.06 -13.54
CA PRO A 55 -5.62 -2.29 -13.93
C PRO A 55 -4.48 -2.66 -12.97
N GLU A 56 -4.32 -3.94 -12.66
CA GLU A 56 -3.30 -4.44 -11.71
C GLU A 56 -1.88 -4.01 -12.11
N THR A 57 -1.57 -3.95 -13.40
CA THR A 57 -0.27 -3.47 -13.90
C THR A 57 0.02 -2.03 -13.49
N ALA A 58 -0.96 -1.13 -13.59
CA ALA A 58 -0.82 0.26 -13.19
C ALA A 58 -0.69 0.42 -11.67
N ILE A 59 -1.38 -0.44 -10.90
CA ILE A 59 -1.25 -0.47 -9.43
C ILE A 59 0.16 -0.91 -9.02
N LEU A 60 0.71 -1.91 -9.71
CA LEU A 60 2.08 -2.37 -9.46
C LEU A 60 3.10 -1.29 -9.83
N GLU A 61 2.92 -0.62 -10.97
CA GLU A 61 3.78 0.48 -11.43
C GLU A 61 3.80 1.66 -10.46
N ASP A 62 2.65 2.04 -9.90
CA ASP A 62 2.53 3.05 -8.84
C ASP A 62 3.26 2.60 -7.56
N TYR A 63 2.98 1.38 -7.09
CA TYR A 63 3.58 0.85 -5.87
C TYR A 63 5.12 0.86 -5.91
N VAL A 64 5.72 0.43 -7.02
CA VAL A 64 7.19 0.35 -7.14
C VAL A 64 7.86 1.73 -7.24
N GLN A 65 7.12 2.83 -7.50
CA GLN A 65 7.67 4.19 -7.44
C GLN A 65 8.25 4.51 -6.06
N SER A 66 7.70 3.91 -5.00
CA SER A 66 8.21 4.08 -3.63
C SER A 66 9.64 3.50 -3.45
N SER A 67 10.12 2.66 -4.37
CA SER A 67 11.51 2.17 -4.40
C SER A 67 12.50 3.16 -5.00
N LEU A 68 12.03 4.16 -5.75
CA LEU A 68 12.94 5.08 -6.43
C LEU A 68 13.80 5.82 -5.38
N PRO A 69 15.11 6.01 -5.63
CA PRO A 69 16.00 6.63 -4.65
C PRO A 69 15.46 7.97 -4.12
N GLU A 70 14.87 8.80 -4.97
CA GLU A 70 14.24 10.09 -4.65
C GLU A 70 13.07 9.96 -3.66
N ASN A 71 12.39 8.81 -3.63
CA ASN A 71 11.24 8.54 -2.76
C ASN A 71 11.62 7.78 -1.47
N GLN A 72 12.89 7.42 -1.27
CA GLN A 72 13.38 6.75 -0.06
C GLN A 72 13.74 7.76 1.04
N TYR A 73 12.74 8.46 1.58
CA TYR A 73 12.97 9.58 2.50
C TYR A 73 13.63 9.21 3.84
N LEU A 74 13.46 7.97 4.34
CA LEU A 74 13.98 7.56 5.66
C LEU A 74 15.51 7.47 5.73
N ILE A 75 16.18 7.38 4.59
CA ILE A 75 17.65 7.28 4.52
C ILE A 75 18.30 8.60 4.09
N ARG A 76 17.49 9.65 3.88
CA ARG A 76 17.94 10.96 3.48
C ARG A 76 17.97 11.87 4.70
N ASP A 77 19.04 12.67 4.83
CA ASP A 77 19.09 13.76 5.79
C ASP A 77 18.25 14.96 5.33
N SER A 78 18.21 16.02 6.13
CA SER A 78 17.46 17.24 5.83
C SER A 78 17.95 17.98 4.58
N ALA A 79 19.18 17.71 4.12
CA ALA A 79 19.74 18.23 2.86
C ALA A 79 19.49 17.28 1.68
N GLY A 80 18.77 16.18 1.90
CA GLY A 80 18.47 15.18 0.88
C GLY A 80 19.60 14.20 0.60
N SER A 81 20.71 14.24 1.36
CA SER A 81 21.87 13.36 1.19
C SER A 81 21.65 12.04 1.89
N VAL A 82 22.16 10.96 1.31
CA VAL A 82 22.15 9.63 1.96
C VAL A 82 23.44 9.48 2.74
N ALA A 83 23.34 9.15 4.04
CA ALA A 83 24.51 8.91 4.88
C ALA A 83 25.40 7.82 4.25
N PRO A 84 26.74 7.88 4.39
CA PRO A 84 27.62 6.83 3.89
C PRO A 84 27.29 5.52 4.62
N ILE A 85 26.72 4.55 3.89
CA ILE A 85 26.43 3.21 4.39
C ILE A 85 27.46 2.27 3.78
N ASP A 86 28.11 1.44 4.58
CA ASP A 86 29.04 0.44 4.03
C ASP A 86 28.29 -0.56 3.13
N ARG A 87 29.03 -1.19 2.21
CA ARG A 87 28.47 -2.09 1.20
C ARG A 87 27.72 -3.28 1.81
N HIS A 88 28.20 -3.80 2.94
CA HIS A 88 27.59 -4.94 3.60
C HIS A 88 26.26 -4.54 4.23
N LEU A 89 26.23 -3.46 5.02
CA LEU A 89 24.98 -2.94 5.57
C LEU A 89 24.00 -2.55 4.47
N ARG A 90 24.45 -1.93 3.38
CA ARG A 90 23.58 -1.61 2.24
C ARG A 90 22.86 -2.85 1.71
N THR A 91 23.58 -3.95 1.52
CA THR A 91 23.00 -5.21 1.02
C THR A 91 21.92 -5.76 1.96
N VAL A 92 22.11 -5.61 3.27
CA VAL A 92 21.16 -6.09 4.30
C VAL A 92 19.91 -5.21 4.37
N ILE A 93 20.06 -3.89 4.25
CA ILE A 93 18.93 -2.95 4.41
C ILE A 93 18.15 -2.71 3.11
N THR A 94 18.74 -2.90 1.92
CA THR A 94 18.07 -2.63 0.63
C THR A 94 16.68 -3.25 0.53
N PRO A 95 16.44 -4.52 0.92
CA PRO A 95 15.09 -5.09 0.92
C PRO A 95 14.09 -4.37 1.83
N LEU A 96 14.56 -3.75 2.92
CA LEU A 96 13.69 -2.97 3.83
C LEU A 96 13.30 -1.63 3.21
N LEU A 97 14.15 -1.08 2.34
CA LEU A 97 13.98 0.24 1.74
C LEU A 97 13.12 0.21 0.46
N GLU A 98 13.09 -0.92 -0.24
CA GLU A 98 12.42 -1.04 -1.54
C GLU A 98 10.95 -1.50 -1.43
N ALA A 99 10.09 -0.95 -2.27
CA ALA A 99 8.78 -1.46 -2.65
C ALA A 99 8.94 -2.38 -3.86
N ARG A 100 9.11 -3.67 -3.59
CA ARG A 100 9.27 -4.67 -4.65
C ARG A 100 7.92 -5.25 -5.04
N GLN A 101 7.69 -5.48 -6.31
CA GLN A 101 6.48 -6.16 -6.82
C GLN A 101 6.11 -7.41 -5.99
N GLY A 102 7.09 -8.26 -5.70
CA GLY A 102 6.90 -9.48 -4.89
C GLY A 102 6.44 -9.24 -3.44
N TYR A 103 6.45 -8.00 -2.93
CA TYR A 103 5.87 -7.65 -1.64
C TYR A 103 4.36 -7.42 -1.75
N LEU A 104 3.93 -6.70 -2.78
CA LEU A 104 2.50 -6.46 -3.03
C LEU A 104 1.81 -7.77 -3.43
N GLU A 105 2.45 -8.58 -4.27
CA GLU A 105 1.96 -9.93 -4.61
C GLU A 105 1.86 -10.84 -3.38
N ALA A 106 2.89 -10.84 -2.52
CA ALA A 106 2.85 -11.63 -1.29
C ALA A 106 1.75 -11.17 -0.33
N ALA A 107 1.45 -9.87 -0.28
CA ALA A 107 0.32 -9.33 0.49
C ALA A 107 -1.02 -9.85 -0.05
N TRP A 108 -1.24 -9.80 -1.36
CA TRP A 108 -2.44 -10.38 -1.97
C TRP A 108 -2.56 -11.88 -1.77
N HIS A 109 -1.48 -12.64 -1.90
CA HIS A 109 -1.50 -14.07 -1.60
C HIS A 109 -1.79 -14.38 -0.13
N SER A 110 -1.33 -13.51 0.79
CA SER A 110 -1.65 -13.65 2.22
C SER A 110 -3.13 -13.37 2.48
N VAL A 111 -3.71 -12.40 1.77
CA VAL A 111 -5.16 -12.15 1.77
C VAL A 111 -5.92 -13.37 1.28
N GLU A 112 -5.57 -13.90 0.10
CA GLU A 112 -6.24 -15.07 -0.48
C GLU A 112 -6.14 -16.29 0.43
N HIS A 113 -5.00 -16.50 1.08
CA HIS A 113 -4.83 -17.59 2.03
C HIS A 113 -5.71 -17.43 3.29
N ALA A 114 -5.86 -16.21 3.80
CA ALA A 114 -6.61 -15.95 5.03
C ALA A 114 -8.13 -15.81 4.81
N TRP A 115 -8.54 -15.33 3.64
CA TRP A 115 -9.94 -14.98 3.34
C TRP A 115 -10.55 -15.84 2.22
N GLY A 116 -9.78 -16.74 1.61
CA GLY A 116 -10.19 -17.60 0.50
C GLY A 116 -10.15 -16.89 -0.87
N SER A 117 -10.41 -15.59 -0.91
CA SER A 117 -10.32 -14.79 -2.14
C SER A 117 -10.08 -13.31 -1.86
N ARG A 118 -9.58 -12.56 -2.86
CA ARG A 118 -9.53 -11.09 -2.80
C ARG A 118 -10.93 -10.48 -2.64
N HIS A 119 -11.93 -11.07 -3.29
CA HIS A 119 -13.32 -10.62 -3.22
C HIS A 119 -13.87 -10.68 -1.80
N SER A 120 -13.75 -11.84 -1.13
CA SER A 120 -14.17 -12.03 0.27
C SER A 120 -13.46 -11.06 1.21
N TYR A 121 -12.18 -10.77 0.98
CA TYR A 121 -11.48 -9.76 1.77
C TYR A 121 -12.04 -8.35 1.58
N LEU A 122 -12.32 -7.94 0.34
CA LEU A 122 -12.90 -6.63 0.08
C LEU A 122 -14.32 -6.52 0.68
N GLU A 123 -15.19 -7.49 0.44
CA GLU A 123 -16.57 -7.43 0.93
C GLU A 123 -16.68 -7.69 2.43
N ASP A 124 -16.26 -8.87 2.89
CA ASP A 124 -16.43 -9.30 4.28
C ASP A 124 -15.39 -8.68 5.21
N GLY A 125 -14.14 -8.59 4.74
CA GLY A 125 -13.02 -8.07 5.54
C GLY A 125 -13.02 -6.55 5.66
N LEU A 126 -13.22 -5.84 4.54
CA LEU A 126 -13.15 -4.38 4.49
C LEU A 126 -14.52 -3.70 4.49
N GLY A 127 -15.61 -4.45 4.36
CA GLY A 127 -16.97 -3.89 4.29
C GLY A 127 -17.22 -3.10 3.01
N ILE A 128 -16.57 -3.48 1.90
CA ILE A 128 -16.77 -2.82 0.61
C ILE A 128 -18.14 -3.21 0.07
N THR A 129 -18.98 -2.19 -0.11
CA THR A 129 -20.31 -2.32 -0.68
C THR A 129 -20.40 -1.57 -2.01
N PRO A 130 -21.35 -1.91 -2.88
CA PRO A 130 -21.59 -1.13 -4.10
C PRO A 130 -21.79 0.36 -3.85
N ALA A 131 -22.46 0.72 -2.74
CA ALA A 131 -22.68 2.10 -2.34
C ALA A 131 -21.36 2.82 -1.99
N LEU A 132 -20.47 2.18 -1.22
CA LEU A 132 -19.17 2.75 -0.90
C LEU A 132 -18.28 2.86 -2.14
N THR A 133 -18.24 1.83 -2.97
CA THR A 133 -17.49 1.84 -4.24
C THR A 133 -17.93 2.99 -5.14
N ASN A 134 -19.24 3.16 -5.35
CA ASN A 134 -19.78 4.24 -6.17
C ASN A 134 -19.45 5.62 -5.58
N LYS A 135 -19.51 5.75 -4.24
CA LYS A 135 -19.16 7.00 -3.57
C LYS A 135 -17.67 7.35 -3.73
N LEU A 136 -16.77 6.37 -3.63
CA LEU A 136 -15.34 6.58 -3.86
C LEU A 136 -15.06 6.94 -5.33
N LYS A 137 -15.67 6.23 -6.28
CA LYS A 137 -15.55 6.53 -7.71
C LYS A 137 -16.01 7.95 -8.04
N ALA A 138 -17.18 8.36 -7.59
CA ALA A 138 -17.72 9.70 -7.83
C ALA A 138 -16.86 10.83 -7.25
N ARG A 139 -16.05 10.52 -6.24
CA ARG A 139 -15.19 11.50 -5.57
C ARG A 139 -13.78 11.59 -6.15
N LEU A 140 -13.28 10.51 -6.74
CA LEU A 140 -11.86 10.35 -7.09
C LEU A 140 -11.60 10.13 -8.58
N LEU A 141 -12.63 9.80 -9.35
CA LEU A 141 -12.56 9.69 -10.80
C LEU A 141 -13.20 10.92 -11.46
N VAL A 142 -12.72 11.25 -12.66
CA VAL A 142 -13.19 12.37 -13.49
C VAL A 142 -14.07 11.84 -14.61
#